data_AF-A0A7R9C1L6-F1
#
_entry.id   AF-A0A7R9C1L6-F1
#
_cell.length_a   1.000
_cell.length_b   1.000
_cell.length_c   1.000
_cell.angle_alpha   90.00
_cell.angle_beta   90.00
_cell.angle_gamma   90.00
#
_symmetry.space_group_name_H-M   'P 1'
#
loop_
_entity.id
_entity.type
_entity.pdbx_description
1 polymer ?
#
loop_
_entity_poly.entity_id
_entity_poly.type
_entity_poly.pdbx_seq_one_letter_code
_entity_poly.pdbx_strand_id
1 'polypeptide(L)'
;MNHLKTQNNPDWLVVVMEGSDSRKSNKLLPRATVFDKIRSDFASKHPERCVSISDPSKSDARTAEAWQTLLFRIRQLSLAGLTRILTKFEEEMRGQRERRVDPSWEFCQYFLMQEELALVYEMLGLDEDALVQYDELDALFTQFIINAGAGDIPNWMHSFAQPPENWDGVRLGGIRRITAKRRGGNLSPSSPVRLRNQESARRFLEGVRTDIVENDVSLLQFRNYLFSRQCSLLLG
;
A
#
# COMPACT_ATOMS: atom_id res chain seq x y z
N MET A 1 -24.03 -6.44 11.91
CA MET A 1 -23.88 -5.00 11.56
C MET A 1 -23.50 -4.12 12.75
N ASN A 2 -24.00 -4.38 13.97
CA ASN A 2 -23.62 -3.59 15.16
C ASN A 2 -22.10 -3.57 15.40
N HIS A 3 -21.42 -4.71 15.24
CA HIS A 3 -19.96 -4.78 15.37
C HIS A 3 -19.20 -3.91 14.34
N LEU A 4 -19.69 -3.82 13.10
CA LEU A 4 -19.10 -2.93 12.07
C LEU A 4 -19.31 -1.45 12.40
N LYS A 5 -20.47 -1.12 12.98
CA LYS A 5 -20.76 0.24 13.48
C LYS A 5 -19.88 0.59 14.69
N THR A 6 -19.67 -0.38 15.59
CA THR A 6 -18.78 -0.21 16.75
C THR A 6 -17.33 -0.01 16.34
N GLN A 7 -16.88 -0.68 15.28
CA GLN A 7 -15.53 -0.50 14.73
C GLN A 7 -15.41 0.63 13.71
N ASN A 8 -16.49 1.42 13.50
CA ASN A 8 -16.56 2.50 12.53
C ASN A 8 -15.98 2.13 11.14
N ASN A 9 -16.27 0.90 10.68
CA ASN A 9 -15.82 0.44 9.37
C ASN A 9 -16.91 0.75 8.34
N PRO A 10 -16.71 1.76 7.47
CA PRO A 10 -17.70 2.15 6.48
C PRO A 10 -17.66 1.27 5.24
N ASP A 11 -16.78 0.26 5.12
CA ASP A 11 -16.67 -0.56 3.92
C ASP A 11 -17.38 -1.91 4.15
N TRP A 12 -18.57 -2.06 3.57
CA TRP A 12 -19.32 -3.30 3.62
C TRP A 12 -20.18 -3.47 2.37
N LEU A 13 -20.41 -4.72 2.00
CA LEU A 13 -21.23 -5.13 0.87
C LEU A 13 -22.05 -6.36 1.31
N VAL A 14 -23.36 -6.33 1.09
CA VAL A 14 -24.25 -7.46 1.32
C VAL A 14 -24.55 -8.11 -0.02
N VAL A 15 -24.20 -9.40 -0.13
CA VAL A 15 -24.45 -10.20 -1.32
C VAL A 15 -25.52 -11.22 -0.98
N VAL A 16 -26.62 -11.20 -1.72
CA VAL A 16 -27.74 -12.13 -1.54
C VAL A 16 -27.75 -13.09 -2.73
N MET A 17 -27.67 -14.38 -2.46
CA MET A 17 -27.80 -15.40 -3.49
C MET A 17 -29.28 -15.76 -3.66
N GLU A 18 -29.82 -15.53 -4.86
CA GLU A 18 -31.18 -15.95 -5.21
C GLU A 18 -31.18 -17.45 -5.56
N GLY A 19 -31.92 -18.23 -4.77
CA GLY A 19 -32.12 -19.66 -5.02
C GLY A 19 -32.91 -19.93 -6.30
N SER A 20 -32.66 -21.08 -6.93
CA SER A 20 -33.25 -21.47 -8.22
C SER A 20 -34.76 -21.70 -8.21
N ASP A 21 -35.41 -21.76 -7.04
CA ASP A 21 -36.80 -22.19 -6.92
C ASP A 21 -37.76 -21.01 -6.70
N SER A 22 -38.39 -20.57 -7.78
CA SER A 22 -39.72 -19.97 -7.71
C SER A 22 -40.73 -20.95 -8.27
N ARG A 23 -41.14 -21.94 -7.46
CA ARG A 23 -42.46 -22.55 -7.68
C ARG A 23 -43.48 -21.42 -7.59
N LYS A 24 -44.03 -21.06 -8.75
CA LYS A 24 -45.00 -19.98 -8.94
C LYS A 24 -46.24 -20.25 -8.08
N SER A 25 -46.23 -19.78 -6.85
CA SER A 25 -47.42 -19.70 -6.02
C SER A 25 -48.17 -18.45 -6.45
N ASN A 26 -49.31 -18.62 -7.13
CA ASN A 26 -50.28 -17.58 -7.42
C ASN A 26 -50.71 -16.87 -6.13
N LYS A 27 -50.06 -15.77 -5.78
CA LYS A 27 -50.47 -14.88 -4.69
C LYS A 27 -50.67 -13.49 -5.28
N LEU A 28 -51.91 -13.01 -5.14
CA LEU A 28 -52.46 -11.75 -5.66
C LEU A 28 -51.81 -10.46 -5.14
N LEU A 29 -50.75 -10.54 -4.33
CA LEU A 29 -50.05 -9.39 -3.77
C LEU A 29 -48.54 -9.56 -3.97
N PRO A 30 -47.81 -8.54 -4.48
CA PRO A 30 -46.36 -8.58 -4.52
C PRO A 30 -45.84 -8.55 -3.08
N ARG A 31 -45.40 -9.70 -2.57
CA ARG A 31 -44.63 -9.73 -1.33
C ARG A 31 -43.22 -9.22 -1.64
N ALA A 32 -42.76 -8.24 -0.86
CA ALA A 32 -41.36 -7.83 -0.88
C ALA A 32 -40.46 -9.06 -0.78
N THR A 33 -39.50 -9.17 -1.70
CA THR A 33 -38.56 -10.30 -1.72
C THR A 33 -37.65 -10.26 -0.48
N VAL A 34 -36.98 -11.38 -0.20
CA VAL A 34 -35.94 -11.41 0.85
C VAL A 34 -34.88 -10.34 0.57
N PHE A 35 -34.51 -10.16 -0.71
CA PHE A 35 -33.60 -9.10 -1.13
C PHE A 35 -34.13 -7.70 -0.82
N ASP A 36 -35.40 -7.41 -1.11
CA ASP A 36 -36.00 -6.10 -0.84
C ASP A 36 -36.01 -5.77 0.66
N LYS A 37 -36.29 -6.78 1.50
CA LYS A 37 -36.22 -6.62 2.97
C LYS A 37 -34.80 -6.36 3.43
N ILE A 38 -33.82 -7.14 2.98
CA ILE A 38 -32.40 -6.95 3.32
C ILE A 38 -31.93 -5.56 2.88
N ARG A 39 -32.29 -5.14 1.67
CA ARG A 39 -31.95 -3.80 1.17
C ARG A 39 -32.56 -2.70 2.01
N SER A 40 -33.82 -2.84 2.42
CA SER A 40 -34.49 -1.88 3.31
C SER A 40 -33.83 -1.83 4.70
N ASP A 41 -33.55 -2.98 5.29
CA ASP A 41 -33.07 -3.08 6.67
C ASP A 41 -31.61 -2.64 6.82
N PHE A 42 -30.77 -2.95 5.84
CA PHE A 42 -29.32 -2.78 5.93
C PHE A 42 -28.78 -1.66 5.03
N ALA A 43 -29.40 -1.43 3.87
CA ALA A 43 -28.89 -0.57 2.80
C ALA A 43 -29.84 0.57 2.41
N SER A 44 -30.77 0.96 3.30
CA SER A 44 -31.75 2.03 3.02
C SER A 44 -31.12 3.33 2.54
N LYS A 45 -29.97 3.72 3.11
CA LYS A 45 -29.20 4.93 2.71
C LYS A 45 -28.20 4.68 1.58
N HIS A 46 -27.83 3.43 1.36
CA HIS A 46 -26.75 3.01 0.46
C HIS A 46 -27.17 1.78 -0.36
N PRO A 47 -28.23 1.90 -1.19
CA PRO A 47 -28.81 0.77 -1.90
C PRO A 47 -27.80 0.02 -2.79
N GLU A 48 -26.75 0.71 -3.25
CA GLU A 48 -25.65 0.17 -4.03
C GLU A 48 -24.81 -0.88 -3.28
N ARG A 49 -24.95 -0.97 -1.96
CA ARG A 49 -24.25 -1.94 -1.10
C ARG A 49 -25.00 -3.25 -0.89
N CYS A 50 -26.15 -3.42 -1.54
CA CYS A 50 -26.84 -4.69 -1.61
C CYS A 50 -26.86 -5.16 -3.07
N VAL A 51 -26.27 -6.33 -3.32
CA VAL A 51 -26.24 -6.94 -4.65
C VAL A 51 -26.90 -8.32 -4.58
N SER A 52 -27.82 -8.57 -5.50
CA SER A 52 -28.41 -9.90 -5.69
C SER A 52 -27.64 -10.64 -6.78
N ILE A 53 -27.26 -11.90 -6.53
CA ILE A 53 -26.59 -12.78 -7.49
C ILE A 53 -27.41 -14.05 -7.69
N SER A 54 -27.48 -14.50 -8.93
CA SER A 54 -28.07 -15.79 -9.30
C SER A 54 -26.99 -16.87 -9.35
N ASP A 55 -27.43 -18.14 -9.28
CA ASP A 55 -26.56 -19.31 -9.43
C ASP A 55 -25.67 -19.21 -10.69
N PRO A 56 -24.33 -19.20 -10.55
CA PRO A 56 -23.40 -19.10 -11.68
C PRO A 56 -23.46 -20.30 -12.64
N SER A 57 -24.11 -21.40 -12.25
CA SER A 57 -24.36 -22.54 -13.14
C SER A 57 -25.34 -22.19 -14.28
N LYS A 58 -26.13 -21.12 -14.13
CA LYS A 58 -27.04 -20.62 -15.14
C LYS A 58 -26.32 -19.65 -16.08
N SER A 59 -26.12 -20.04 -17.33
CA SER A 59 -25.45 -19.21 -18.34
C SER A 59 -26.40 -18.23 -19.05
N ASP A 60 -27.20 -17.47 -18.28
CA ASP A 60 -28.07 -16.44 -18.86
C ASP A 60 -27.45 -15.04 -18.72
N ALA A 61 -27.87 -14.12 -19.60
CA ALA A 61 -27.35 -12.75 -19.64
C ALA A 61 -27.57 -12.00 -18.31
N ARG A 62 -28.67 -12.31 -17.61
CA ARG A 62 -29.03 -11.71 -16.32
C ARG A 62 -28.05 -12.12 -15.21
N THR A 63 -27.64 -13.39 -15.18
CA THR A 63 -26.63 -13.87 -14.23
C THR A 63 -25.29 -13.20 -14.52
N ALA A 64 -24.87 -13.12 -15.79
CA ALA A 64 -23.63 -12.44 -16.16
C ALA A 64 -23.61 -10.97 -15.72
N GLU A 65 -24.70 -10.23 -15.93
CA GLU A 65 -24.83 -8.82 -15.52
C GLU A 65 -24.77 -8.63 -13.99
N ALA A 66 -25.41 -9.52 -13.22
CA ALA A 66 -25.37 -9.50 -11.76
C ALA A 66 -23.94 -9.72 -11.23
N TRP A 67 -23.19 -10.66 -11.81
CA TRP A 67 -21.80 -10.91 -11.45
C TRP A 67 -20.87 -9.74 -11.85
N GLN A 68 -21.08 -9.13 -13.02
CA GLN A 68 -20.35 -7.91 -13.40
C GLN A 68 -20.65 -6.76 -12.45
N THR A 69 -21.90 -6.61 -12.03
CA THR A 69 -22.30 -5.61 -11.02
C THR A 69 -21.59 -5.86 -9.69
N LEU A 70 -21.54 -7.11 -9.22
CA LEU A 70 -20.82 -7.47 -8.00
C LEU A 70 -19.33 -7.09 -8.09
N LEU A 71 -18.65 -7.48 -9.17
CA LEU A 71 -17.24 -7.16 -9.40
C LEU A 71 -16.99 -5.65 -9.45
N PHE A 72 -17.88 -4.90 -10.12
CA PHE A 72 -17.82 -3.46 -10.15
C PHE A 72 -17.95 -2.85 -8.75
N ARG A 73 -18.91 -3.32 -7.93
CA ARG A 73 -19.09 -2.83 -6.56
C ARG A 73 -17.91 -3.15 -5.66
N ILE A 74 -17.33 -4.35 -5.76
CA ILE A 74 -16.11 -4.71 -5.05
C ILE A 74 -14.99 -3.74 -5.43
N ARG A 75 -14.76 -3.50 -6.72
CA ARG A 75 -13.72 -2.56 -7.19
C ARG A 75 -13.93 -1.16 -6.63
N GLN A 76 -15.16 -0.65 -6.64
CA GLN A 76 -15.48 0.68 -6.11
C GLN A 76 -15.23 0.79 -4.60
N LEU A 77 -15.67 -0.20 -3.82
CA LEU A 77 -15.47 -0.21 -2.37
C LEU A 77 -13.99 -0.38 -2.00
N SER A 78 -13.26 -1.24 -2.72
CA SER A 78 -11.81 -1.39 -2.52
C SER A 78 -11.08 -0.08 -2.81
N LEU A 79 -11.40 0.61 -3.90
CA LEU A 79 -10.81 1.90 -4.24
C LEU A 79 -11.11 2.94 -3.16
N ALA A 80 -12.37 3.07 -2.75
CA ALA A 80 -12.78 4.02 -1.71
C ALA A 80 -12.10 3.74 -0.35
N GLY A 81 -11.97 2.47 0.01
CA GLY A 81 -11.26 2.04 1.22
C GLY A 81 -9.78 2.40 1.18
N LEU A 82 -9.11 2.09 0.07
CA LEU A 82 -7.70 2.43 -0.16
C LEU A 82 -7.46 3.94 -0.13
N THR A 83 -8.29 4.73 -0.82
CA THR A 83 -8.19 6.19 -0.80
C THR A 83 -8.30 6.74 0.61
N ARG A 84 -9.25 6.24 1.42
CA ARG A 84 -9.42 6.71 2.81
C ARG A 84 -8.22 6.35 3.69
N ILE A 85 -7.64 5.16 3.52
CA ILE A 85 -6.42 4.77 4.23
C ILE A 85 -5.27 5.71 3.83
N LEU A 86 -5.09 5.95 2.54
CA LEU A 86 -4.06 6.85 2.02
C LEU A 86 -4.22 8.28 2.54
N THR A 87 -5.43 8.83 2.53
CA THR A 87 -5.69 10.18 3.07
C THR A 87 -5.32 10.28 4.54
N LYS A 88 -5.69 9.30 5.36
CA LYS A 88 -5.30 9.28 6.78
C LYS A 88 -3.79 9.19 6.95
N PHE A 89 -3.13 8.38 6.12
CA PHE A 89 -1.69 8.23 6.13
C PHE A 89 -0.99 9.56 5.77
N GLU A 90 -1.46 10.25 4.75
CA GLU A 90 -0.96 11.58 4.35
C GLU A 90 -1.20 12.65 5.43
N GLU A 91 -2.34 12.60 6.12
CA GLU A 91 -2.62 13.48 7.27
C GLU A 91 -1.66 13.23 8.43
N GLU A 92 -1.39 11.96 8.77
CA GLU A 92 -0.43 11.60 9.81
C GLU A 92 0.99 12.04 9.45
N MET A 93 1.39 11.81 8.19
CA MET A 93 2.63 12.33 7.62
C MET A 93 2.75 13.84 7.74
N ARG A 94 1.69 14.59 7.39
CA ARG A 94 1.65 16.05 7.55
C ARG A 94 1.80 16.45 9.01
N GLY A 95 1.12 15.78 9.92
CA GLY A 95 1.27 15.99 11.36
C GLY A 95 2.72 15.79 11.84
N GLN A 96 3.41 14.75 11.36
CA GLN A 96 4.82 14.54 11.67
C GLN A 96 5.74 15.62 11.09
N ARG A 97 5.42 16.17 9.90
CA ARG A 97 6.17 17.29 9.31
C ARG A 97 6.04 18.56 10.16
N GLU A 98 4.87 18.84 10.70
CA GLU A 98 4.63 20.01 11.56
C GLU A 98 5.38 19.91 12.90
N ARG A 99 5.62 18.69 13.37
CA ARG A 99 6.32 18.41 14.63
C ARG A 99 7.84 18.32 14.51
N ARG A 100 8.44 18.65 13.36
CA ARG A 100 9.91 18.60 13.16
C ARG A 100 10.74 19.43 14.14
N VAL A 101 10.14 20.47 14.73
CA VAL A 101 10.78 21.34 15.73
C VAL A 101 10.65 20.79 17.17
N ASP A 102 9.82 19.77 17.36
CA ASP A 102 9.59 19.14 18.65
C ASP A 102 10.86 18.36 19.07
N PRO A 103 11.39 18.55 20.29
CA PRO A 103 12.55 17.80 20.78
C PRO A 103 12.33 16.27 20.82
N SER A 104 11.06 15.82 20.84
CA SER A 104 10.70 14.40 20.82
C SER A 104 10.62 13.80 19.41
N TRP A 105 10.84 14.60 18.37
CA TRP A 105 10.80 14.14 16.99
C TRP A 105 12.08 13.39 16.61
N GLU A 106 11.93 12.24 15.97
CA GLU A 106 13.04 11.42 15.48
C GLU A 106 12.97 11.25 13.96
N PHE A 107 14.11 11.47 13.29
CA PHE A 107 14.18 11.38 11.84
C PHE A 107 13.87 9.98 11.30
N CYS A 108 14.37 8.90 11.92
CA CYS A 108 14.13 7.53 11.46
C CYS A 108 12.64 7.15 11.49
N GLN A 109 11.91 7.57 12.53
CA GLN A 109 10.47 7.34 12.62
C GLN A 109 9.73 8.03 11.47
N TYR A 110 10.07 9.29 11.18
CA TYR A 110 9.52 10.03 10.06
C TYR A 110 9.90 9.39 8.71
N PHE A 111 11.16 9.00 8.56
CA PHE A 111 11.68 8.33 7.37
C PHE A 111 10.90 7.05 7.06
N LEU A 112 10.66 6.18 8.05
CA LEU A 112 9.93 4.93 7.85
C LEU A 112 8.50 5.18 7.36
N MET A 113 7.83 6.18 7.92
CA MET A 113 6.49 6.57 7.48
C MET A 113 6.51 7.12 6.05
N GLN A 114 7.48 7.99 5.71
CA GLN A 114 7.57 8.51 4.34
C GLN A 114 7.96 7.43 3.32
N GLU A 115 8.82 6.48 3.71
CA GLU A 115 9.16 5.33 2.90
C GLU A 115 7.95 4.43 2.63
N GLU A 116 7.09 4.18 3.62
CA GLU A 116 5.88 3.39 3.42
C GLU A 116 4.99 3.99 2.33
N LEU A 117 4.90 5.33 2.23
CA LEU A 117 4.22 5.98 1.12
C LEU A 117 4.91 5.71 -0.22
N ALA A 118 6.24 5.81 -0.27
CA ALA A 118 7.03 5.51 -1.46
C ALA A 118 6.82 4.04 -1.92
N LEU A 119 6.74 3.10 -0.98
CA LEU A 119 6.43 1.70 -1.24
C LEU A 119 5.01 1.51 -1.77
N VAL A 120 4.03 2.30 -1.31
CA VAL A 120 2.67 2.29 -1.87
C VAL A 120 2.66 2.77 -3.31
N TYR A 121 3.34 3.88 -3.62
CA TYR A 121 3.51 4.34 -5.00
C TYR A 121 4.22 3.28 -5.86
N GLU A 122 5.24 2.62 -5.29
CA GLU A 122 5.90 1.49 -5.94
C GLU A 122 4.91 0.33 -6.19
N MET A 123 4.03 -0.02 -5.26
CA MET A 123 3.03 -1.08 -5.49
C MET A 123 2.02 -0.71 -6.59
N LEU A 124 1.75 0.58 -6.77
CA LEU A 124 0.85 1.10 -7.81
C LEU A 124 1.53 1.30 -9.18
N GLY A 125 2.85 1.11 -9.27
CA GLY A 125 3.62 1.35 -10.49
C GLY A 125 3.86 2.82 -10.79
N LEU A 126 3.75 3.69 -9.79
CA LEU A 126 3.97 5.12 -9.86
C LEU A 126 5.42 5.43 -9.42
N ASP A 127 6.37 5.07 -10.29
CA ASP A 127 7.81 5.16 -9.95
C ASP A 127 8.29 6.59 -9.75
N GLU A 128 7.78 7.54 -10.54
CA GLU A 128 8.11 8.97 -10.39
C GLU A 128 7.63 9.52 -9.05
N ASP A 129 6.40 9.19 -8.63
CA ASP A 129 5.85 9.63 -7.34
C ASP A 129 6.64 9.01 -6.17
N ALA A 130 7.09 7.76 -6.31
CA ALA A 130 7.96 7.10 -5.34
C ALA A 130 9.36 7.75 -5.26
N LEU A 131 9.94 8.11 -6.41
CA LEU A 131 11.24 8.80 -6.48
C LEU A 131 11.21 10.14 -5.77
N VAL A 132 10.15 10.94 -5.98
CA VAL A 132 9.97 12.21 -5.29
C VAL A 132 10.00 12.05 -3.77
N GLN A 133 9.42 10.97 -3.22
CA GLN A 133 9.49 10.71 -1.77
C GLN A 133 10.92 10.48 -1.27
N TYR A 134 11.72 9.69 -2.01
CA TYR A 134 13.11 9.43 -1.62
C TYR A 134 14.01 10.67 -1.79
N ASP A 135 13.77 11.49 -2.83
CA ASP A 135 14.48 12.76 -3.04
C ASP A 135 14.18 13.77 -1.92
N GLU A 136 12.92 13.87 -1.48
CA GLU A 136 12.53 14.70 -0.34
C GLU A 136 13.23 14.26 0.95
N LEU A 137 13.34 12.94 1.19
CA LEU A 137 14.02 12.39 2.35
C LEU A 137 15.52 12.68 2.34
N ASP A 138 16.16 12.50 1.19
CA ASP A 138 17.59 12.78 1.03
C ASP A 138 17.91 14.26 1.22
N ALA A 139 17.10 15.15 0.63
CA ALA A 139 17.23 16.59 0.80
C ALA A 139 17.02 17.02 2.26
N LEU A 140 15.96 16.52 2.91
CA LEU A 140 15.67 16.82 4.31
C LEU A 140 16.80 16.38 5.23
N PHE A 141 17.29 15.15 5.04
CA PHE A 141 18.39 14.62 5.83
C PHE A 141 19.68 15.41 5.61
N THR A 142 19.99 15.78 4.37
CA THR A 142 21.12 16.68 4.04
C THR A 142 21.04 18.00 4.78
N GLN A 143 19.85 18.61 4.84
CA GLN A 143 19.64 19.86 5.56
C GLN A 143 19.96 19.70 7.05
N PHE A 144 19.53 18.60 7.68
CA PHE A 144 19.86 18.34 9.08
C PHE A 144 21.36 18.18 9.31
N ILE A 145 22.07 17.47 8.44
CA ILE A 145 23.53 17.29 8.53
C ILE A 145 24.25 18.64 8.41
N ILE A 146 23.82 19.52 7.50
CA ILE A 146 24.39 20.87 7.34
C ILE A 146 24.16 21.70 8.61
N ASN A 147 22.95 21.67 9.16
CA ASN A 147 22.59 22.43 10.38
C ASN A 147 23.38 21.93 11.61
N ALA A 148 23.58 20.62 11.71
CA ALA A 148 24.41 20.02 12.75
C ALA A 148 25.87 20.49 12.68
N GLY A 149 26.41 20.64 11.46
CA GLY A 149 27.73 21.23 11.25
C GLY A 149 27.85 22.69 11.71
N ALA A 150 26.73 23.41 11.84
CA ALA A 150 26.67 24.78 12.35
C ALA A 150 26.46 24.87 13.88
N GLY A 151 26.30 23.73 14.58
CA GLY A 151 26.21 23.65 16.04
C GLY A 151 24.86 23.17 16.60
N ASP A 152 23.81 23.11 15.77
CA ASP A 152 22.48 22.65 16.18
C ASP A 152 22.31 21.16 15.87
N ILE A 153 22.88 20.30 16.73
CA ILE A 153 22.84 18.83 16.56
C ILE A 153 21.67 18.25 17.36
N PRO A 154 20.65 17.67 16.71
CA PRO A 154 19.57 16.98 17.41
C PRO A 154 20.04 15.68 18.07
N ASN A 155 19.47 15.32 19.22
CA ASN A 155 19.85 14.10 19.96
C ASN A 155 19.76 12.83 19.12
N TRP A 156 18.72 12.71 18.28
CA TRP A 156 18.53 11.55 17.39
C TRP A 156 19.65 11.39 16.38
N MET A 157 20.39 12.46 16.05
CA MET A 157 21.46 12.42 15.04
C MET A 157 22.69 11.65 15.51
N HIS A 158 22.89 11.50 16.82
CA HIS A 158 24.04 10.78 17.36
C HIS A 158 24.09 9.31 16.92
N SER A 159 22.94 8.69 16.62
CA SER A 159 22.87 7.33 16.05
C SER A 159 23.62 7.21 14.72
N PHE A 160 23.62 8.26 13.89
CA PHE A 160 24.28 8.26 12.58
C PHE A 160 25.78 8.49 12.64
N ALA A 161 26.32 8.92 13.80
CA ALA A 161 27.72 9.27 13.98
C ALA A 161 28.64 8.06 14.21
N GLN A 162 28.11 6.84 14.08
CA GLN A 162 28.91 5.62 14.20
C GLN A 162 30.02 5.55 13.14
N PRO A 163 31.20 5.03 13.51
CA PRO A 163 32.28 4.83 12.54
C PRO A 163 31.80 3.89 11.42
N PRO A 164 32.21 4.13 10.16
CA PRO A 164 31.88 3.23 9.06
C PRO A 164 32.68 1.93 9.23
N GLU A 165 32.16 0.98 9.99
CA GLU A 165 32.89 -0.26 10.30
C GLU A 165 33.00 -1.19 9.09
N ASN A 166 32.05 -1.15 8.15
CA ASN A 166 32.09 -1.89 6.88
C ASN A 166 31.29 -1.19 5.77
N TRP A 167 31.87 -1.10 4.57
CA TRP A 167 31.17 -0.65 3.34
C TRP A 167 31.05 -1.82 2.37
N ASP A 168 29.86 -2.42 2.29
CA ASP A 168 29.56 -3.55 1.39
C ASP A 168 29.48 -3.17 -0.10
N GLY A 169 29.80 -1.93 -0.45
CA GLY A 169 29.68 -1.40 -1.80
C GLY A 169 28.27 -0.95 -2.16
N VAL A 170 28.16 -0.25 -3.29
CA VAL A 170 26.88 0.10 -3.91
C VAL A 170 26.32 -1.14 -4.60
N ARG A 171 25.16 -1.63 -4.17
CA ARG A 171 24.50 -2.81 -4.77
C ARG A 171 23.39 -2.38 -5.73
N LEU A 172 23.75 -2.17 -7.00
CA LEU A 172 22.81 -1.84 -8.10
C LEU A 172 21.98 -3.05 -8.60
N GLY A 173 21.98 -4.16 -7.86
CA GLY A 173 21.34 -5.42 -8.25
C GLY A 173 19.81 -5.33 -8.16
N GLY A 174 19.17 -5.04 -9.29
CA GLY A 174 17.75 -4.69 -9.40
C GLY A 174 16.77 -5.58 -8.63
N ILE A 175 16.02 -4.96 -7.73
CA ILE A 175 14.69 -5.43 -7.33
C ILE A 175 13.78 -5.21 -8.55
N ARG A 176 13.91 -6.04 -9.58
CA ARG A 176 12.90 -6.04 -10.63
C ARG A 176 11.61 -6.58 -10.05
N ARG A 177 10.54 -5.79 -10.14
CA ARG A 177 9.18 -6.24 -9.86
C ARG A 177 8.94 -7.52 -10.66
N ILE A 178 8.27 -8.49 -10.05
CA ILE A 178 7.56 -9.53 -10.81
C ILE A 178 6.33 -8.84 -11.41
N THR A 179 6.52 -7.89 -12.32
CA THR A 179 5.43 -7.46 -13.20
C THR A 179 5.36 -8.51 -14.29
N ALA A 180 4.24 -9.23 -14.35
CA ALA A 180 3.92 -10.10 -15.47
C ALA A 180 3.78 -9.22 -16.72
N LYS A 181 4.90 -8.93 -17.38
CA LYS A 181 4.93 -8.20 -18.65
C LYS A 181 4.28 -9.10 -19.69
N ARG A 182 2.96 -8.95 -19.88
CA ARG A 182 2.27 -9.28 -21.12
C ARG A 182 2.76 -8.33 -22.23
N ARG A 183 4.01 -8.52 -22.68
CA ARG A 183 4.42 -8.16 -24.04
C ARG A 183 5.03 -9.42 -24.61
N GLY A 184 4.46 -9.90 -25.72
CA GLY A 184 4.81 -11.15 -26.39
C GLY A 184 6.23 -11.16 -26.97
N GLY A 185 7.22 -11.17 -26.09
CA GLY A 185 8.59 -11.56 -26.38
C GLY A 185 8.94 -12.72 -25.48
N ASN A 186 9.50 -13.79 -26.05
CA ASN A 186 9.89 -15.01 -25.36
C ASN A 186 10.55 -14.72 -24.01
N LEU A 187 9.91 -15.16 -22.92
CA LEU A 187 10.51 -15.18 -21.59
C LEU A 187 11.64 -16.22 -21.62
N SER A 188 12.88 -15.76 -21.79
CA SER A 188 14.01 -16.57 -21.36
C SER A 188 13.97 -16.66 -19.83
N PRO A 189 14.10 -17.86 -19.23
CA PRO A 189 14.16 -17.99 -17.79
C PRO A 189 15.35 -17.18 -17.28
N SER A 190 15.12 -16.31 -16.31
CA SER A 190 16.16 -15.53 -15.65
C SER A 190 17.23 -16.48 -15.12
N SER A 191 18.49 -16.23 -15.50
CA SER A 191 19.61 -17.10 -15.11
C SER A 191 19.75 -17.21 -13.59
N PRO A 192 20.13 -18.37 -13.03
CA PRO A 192 20.22 -18.59 -11.57
C PRO A 192 21.13 -17.58 -10.85
N VAL A 193 22.18 -17.12 -11.53
CA VAL A 193 23.10 -16.07 -11.03
C VAL A 193 22.38 -14.74 -10.81
N ARG A 194 21.43 -14.36 -11.69
CA ARG A 194 20.68 -13.11 -11.57
C ARG A 194 19.70 -13.14 -10.40
N LEU A 195 19.02 -14.27 -10.18
CA LEU A 195 18.09 -14.45 -9.06
C LEU A 195 18.82 -14.40 -7.71
N ARG A 196 19.99 -15.06 -7.61
CA ARG A 196 20.83 -15.03 -6.41
C ARG A 196 21.33 -13.63 -6.07
N ASN A 197 21.72 -12.84 -7.08
CA ASN A 197 22.15 -11.47 -6.88
C ASN A 197 20.99 -10.56 -6.42
N GLN A 198 19.78 -10.76 -6.94
CA GLN A 198 18.59 -10.03 -6.53
C GLN A 198 18.18 -10.34 -5.09
N GLU A 199 18.23 -11.61 -4.68
CA GLU A 199 17.91 -12.02 -3.31
C GLU A 199 18.95 -11.48 -2.32
N SER A 200 20.23 -11.47 -2.71
CA SER A 200 21.31 -10.90 -1.88
C SER A 200 21.19 -9.39 -1.72
N ALA A 201 20.70 -8.67 -2.75
CA ALA A 201 20.43 -7.24 -2.68
C ALA A 201 19.21 -6.94 -1.80
N ARG A 202 18.14 -7.74 -1.90
CA ARG A 202 16.97 -7.63 -1.02
C ARG A 202 17.32 -7.82 0.44
N ARG A 203 18.04 -8.90 0.78
CA ARG A 203 18.46 -9.19 2.16
C ARG A 203 19.34 -8.09 2.74
N PHE A 204 20.19 -7.48 1.92
CA PHE A 204 20.99 -6.33 2.34
C PHE A 204 20.11 -5.12 2.68
N LEU A 205 19.17 -4.76 1.81
CA LEU A 205 18.24 -3.65 2.07
C LEU A 205 17.33 -3.94 3.27
N GLU A 206 16.88 -5.18 3.44
CA GLU A 206 16.13 -5.60 4.63
C GLU A 206 16.96 -5.47 5.90
N GLY A 207 18.23 -5.88 5.89
CA GLY A 207 19.14 -5.72 7.01
C GLY A 207 19.32 -4.26 7.41
N VAL A 208 19.67 -3.40 6.45
CA VAL A 208 19.83 -1.95 6.73
C VAL A 208 18.50 -1.32 7.16
N ARG A 209 17.35 -1.81 6.65
CA ARG A 209 16.05 -1.33 7.10
C ARG A 209 15.77 -1.71 8.56
N THR A 210 16.20 -2.89 9.01
CA THR A 210 16.13 -3.28 10.43
C THR A 210 16.96 -2.32 11.28
N ASP A 211 18.19 -2.01 10.85
CA ASP A 211 19.06 -1.06 11.55
C ASP A 211 18.40 0.34 11.66
N ILE A 212 17.72 0.79 10.60
CA ILE A 212 16.95 2.06 10.62
C ILE A 212 15.80 2.01 11.64
N VAL A 213 15.09 0.88 11.75
CA VAL A 213 14.00 0.69 12.72
C VAL A 213 14.53 0.71 14.16
N GLU A 214 15.71 0.16 14.38
CA GLU A 214 16.35 0.09 15.70
C GLU A 214 17.12 1.37 16.08
N ASN A 215 17.12 2.39 15.20
CA ASN A 215 17.94 3.60 15.34
C ASN A 215 19.45 3.29 15.46
N ASP A 216 19.92 2.24 14.80
CA ASP A 216 21.30 1.74 14.87
C ASP A 216 21.98 1.75 13.48
N VAL A 217 21.79 2.84 12.74
CA VAL A 217 22.26 2.98 11.36
C VAL A 217 23.29 4.10 11.23
N SER A 218 24.45 3.80 10.63
CA SER A 218 25.44 4.83 10.33
C SER A 218 24.98 5.75 9.18
N LEU A 219 25.53 6.97 9.15
CA LEU A 219 25.32 7.93 8.06
C LEU A 219 25.54 7.30 6.68
N LEU A 220 26.60 6.51 6.56
CA LEU A 220 27.01 5.89 5.31
C LEU A 220 26.04 4.77 4.88
N GLN A 221 25.61 3.91 5.81
CA GLN A 221 24.60 2.87 5.53
C GLN A 221 23.27 3.49 5.09
N PHE A 222 22.82 4.54 5.79
CA PHE A 222 21.57 5.22 5.47
C PHE A 222 21.59 5.86 4.07
N ARG A 223 22.69 6.55 3.70
CA ARG A 223 22.83 7.12 2.35
C ARG A 223 22.88 6.05 1.26
N ASN A 224 23.55 4.93 1.51
CA ASN A 224 23.58 3.81 0.57
C ASN A 224 22.19 3.18 0.40
N TYR A 225 21.42 3.11 1.49
CA TYR A 225 20.03 2.66 1.46
C TYR A 225 19.20 3.53 0.52
N LEU A 226 19.16 4.85 0.75
CA LEU A 226 18.42 5.81 -0.09
C LEU A 226 18.83 5.71 -1.57
N PHE A 227 20.14 5.73 -1.83
CA PHE A 227 20.70 5.64 -3.17
C PHE A 227 20.30 4.33 -3.87
N SER A 228 20.37 3.21 -3.14
CA SER A 228 19.99 1.89 -3.67
C SER A 228 18.50 1.83 -3.99
N ARG A 229 17.64 2.45 -3.16
CA ARG A 229 16.19 2.55 -3.43
C ARG A 229 15.90 3.40 -4.67
N GLN A 230 16.49 4.59 -4.80
CA GLN A 230 16.36 5.43 -6.00
C GLN A 230 16.85 4.70 -7.26
N CYS A 231 18.01 4.05 -7.20
CA CYS A 231 18.52 3.25 -8.31
C CYS A 231 17.57 2.10 -8.67
N SER A 232 16.96 1.45 -7.69
CA SER A 232 16.01 0.36 -7.95
C SER A 232 14.76 0.83 -8.69
N LEU A 233 14.28 2.05 -8.42
CA LEU A 233 13.14 2.65 -9.10
C LEU A 233 13.51 3.10 -10.53
N LEU A 234 14.68 3.70 -10.72
CA LEU A 234 15.16 4.16 -12.03
C LEU A 234 15.54 3.02 -12.99
N LEU A 235 16.00 1.89 -12.45
CA LEU A 235 16.49 0.74 -13.23
C LEU A 235 15.45 -0.41 -13.36
N GLY A 236 14.27 -0.25 -12.75
CA GLY A 236 13.19 -1.24 -12.64
C GLY A 236 12.60 -1.73 -13.95
#